data_AF-A0A6A3MZI0-F1
#
_entry.id   AF-A0A6A3MZI0-F1
#
_cell.length_a   1.000
_cell.length_b   1.000
_cell.length_c   1.000
_cell.angle_alpha   90.00
_cell.angle_beta   90.00
_cell.angle_gamma   90.00
#
_symmetry.space_group_name_H-M   'P 1'
#
loop_
_entity.id
_entity.type
_entity.pdbx_description
1 polymer ?
#
loop_
_entity_poly.entity_id
_entity_poly.type
_entity_poly.pdbx_seq_one_letter_code
_entity_poly.pdbx_strand_id
1 'polypeptide(L)'
;MDRAADTGRLDVVLWLLTHRTEGFSSSAMEEPLNIEVLYSFDQECSTAESANNQSECDQLKELHSVFQLRPAFVKGCLHCMTEIAFDRGHIHILDWLRQFDMKLLSTAPIRQAASKGNLNMVKWFHQNYFELCERDLLQLAVRSGRMDVTRWLSEHGYEINTLELVIAAVETDNVTLVRWLIENGPALDVSTAAILARNEEYMEAMWWVPERVQLVLEAMRDENHNLLWWLLMRTRFKEKISHIAISGAIDEANASMREWLVDNIDDDEVCRWCFPRNGPASSNEGSAS
;
A
#
# COMPACT_ATOMS: atom_id res chain seq x y z
N MET A 1 31.02 16.03 -3.97
CA MET A 1 29.79 16.58 -3.33
C MET A 1 28.83 15.49 -2.87
N ASP A 2 28.90 14.29 -3.47
CA ASP A 2 27.92 13.21 -3.33
C ASP A 2 27.67 12.84 -1.88
N ARG A 3 28.71 12.53 -1.09
CA ARG A 3 28.54 12.17 0.34
C ARG A 3 27.90 13.25 1.20
N ALA A 4 28.14 14.52 0.89
CA ALA A 4 27.55 15.62 1.66
C ALA A 4 26.06 15.75 1.35
N ALA A 5 25.67 15.61 0.09
CA ALA A 5 24.25 15.56 -0.29
C ALA A 5 23.56 14.30 0.26
N ASP A 6 24.24 13.14 0.18
CA ASP A 6 23.76 11.85 0.68
C ASP A 6 23.41 11.88 2.18
N THR A 7 24.21 12.61 2.95
CA THR A 7 24.04 12.77 4.40
C THR A 7 23.16 13.96 4.79
N GLY A 8 22.63 14.72 3.83
CA GLY A 8 21.77 15.87 4.11
C GLY A 8 22.54 17.10 4.62
N ARG A 9 23.84 17.21 4.37
CA ARG A 9 24.69 18.32 4.86
C ARG A 9 24.68 19.50 3.89
N LEU A 10 23.58 20.26 3.88
CA LEU A 10 23.40 21.43 3.00
C LEU A 10 24.54 22.44 3.15
N ASP A 11 24.96 22.73 4.38
CA ASP A 11 26.09 23.59 4.73
C ASP A 11 27.37 23.21 3.96
N VAL A 12 27.72 21.91 3.99
CA VAL A 12 28.92 21.39 3.34
C VAL A 12 28.75 21.39 1.82
N VAL A 13 27.56 21.07 1.30
CA VAL A 13 27.32 21.08 -0.15
C VAL A 13 27.43 22.49 -0.72
N LEU A 14 26.83 23.49 -0.06
CA LEU A 14 26.91 24.90 -0.48
C LEU A 14 28.34 25.41 -0.44
N TRP A 15 29.09 25.11 0.63
CA TRP A 15 30.49 25.49 0.73
C TRP A 15 31.33 24.87 -0.40
N LEU A 16 31.14 23.58 -0.69
CA LEU A 16 31.84 22.91 -1.80
C LEU A 16 31.46 23.53 -3.16
N LEU A 17 30.20 23.96 -3.33
CA LEU A 17 29.70 24.55 -4.57
C LEU A 17 30.29 25.94 -4.84
N THR A 18 30.50 26.73 -3.79
CA THR A 18 31.10 28.07 -3.92
C THR A 18 32.63 28.04 -3.98
N HIS A 19 33.28 27.02 -3.39
CA HIS A 19 34.74 26.98 -3.24
C HIS A 19 35.48 25.97 -4.12
N ARG A 20 34.78 25.07 -4.83
CA ARG A 20 35.42 24.08 -5.71
C ARG A 20 34.99 24.19 -7.17
N THR A 21 35.82 23.66 -8.05
CA THR A 21 35.55 23.53 -9.49
C THR A 21 34.99 22.16 -9.87
N GLU A 22 35.17 21.16 -9.02
CA GLU A 22 34.64 19.80 -9.16
C GLU A 22 33.19 19.72 -8.65
N GLY A 23 32.31 19.08 -9.41
CA GLY A 23 30.90 18.91 -9.08
C GLY A 23 30.57 17.57 -8.41
N PHE A 24 29.37 17.05 -8.68
CA PHE A 24 28.98 15.68 -8.38
C PHE A 24 29.70 14.67 -9.31
N SER A 25 29.70 13.40 -8.92
CA SER A 25 30.26 12.31 -9.72
C SER A 25 29.60 12.22 -11.11
N SER A 26 30.35 11.79 -12.13
CA SER A 26 29.85 11.71 -13.52
C SER A 26 28.60 10.84 -13.66
N SER A 27 28.47 9.80 -12.83
CA SER A 27 27.27 8.96 -12.74
C SER A 27 26.02 9.72 -12.29
N ALA A 28 26.17 10.69 -11.39
CA ALA A 28 25.04 11.52 -10.93
C ALA A 28 24.65 12.58 -11.97
N MET A 29 25.53 12.91 -12.91
CA MET A 29 25.28 13.88 -13.99
C MET A 29 24.66 13.24 -15.25
N GLU A 30 24.59 11.91 -15.32
CA GLU A 30 24.01 11.14 -16.45
C GLU A 30 22.58 10.63 -16.17
N GLU A 31 22.06 10.78 -14.95
CA GLU A 31 20.71 10.33 -14.60
C GLU A 31 19.61 11.18 -15.28
N PRO A 32 18.47 10.57 -15.67
CA PRO A 32 17.43 11.25 -16.42
C PRO A 32 16.80 12.39 -15.60
N LEU A 33 16.82 13.60 -16.17
CA LEU A 33 16.27 14.81 -15.57
C LEU A 33 14.76 14.70 -15.35
N ASN A 34 14.35 14.26 -14.16
CA ASN A 34 12.96 14.22 -13.75
C ASN A 34 12.49 15.56 -13.16
N ILE A 35 13.39 16.53 -12.97
CA ILE A 35 13.12 17.83 -12.35
C ILE A 35 13.76 18.94 -13.19
N GLU A 36 13.00 19.99 -13.45
CA GLU A 36 13.49 21.25 -13.98
C GLU A 36 13.52 22.27 -12.85
N VAL A 37 14.71 22.73 -12.48
CA VAL A 37 14.86 23.87 -11.58
C VAL A 37 14.83 25.12 -12.44
N LEU A 38 13.68 25.82 -12.43
CA LEU A 38 13.41 27.04 -13.19
C LEU A 38 14.07 28.22 -12.47
N TYR A 39 15.40 28.22 -12.48
CA TYR A 39 16.22 29.27 -11.92
C TYR A 39 15.77 30.68 -12.34
N SER A 40 15.16 31.40 -11.40
CA SER A 40 14.99 32.84 -11.46
C SER A 40 15.75 33.46 -10.28
N PHE A 41 16.74 34.31 -10.57
CA PHE A 41 17.35 35.19 -9.55
C PHE A 41 16.60 36.53 -9.48
N ASP A 42 15.46 36.66 -10.17
CA ASP A 42 14.80 37.93 -10.46
C ASP A 42 13.94 38.49 -9.32
N GLN A 43 13.81 37.78 -8.20
CA GLN A 43 13.37 38.42 -6.98
C GLN A 43 14.58 38.98 -6.25
N GLU A 44 14.72 40.31 -6.34
CA GLU A 44 15.28 41.10 -5.26
C GLU A 44 14.89 40.45 -3.93
N CYS A 45 15.86 40.32 -3.04
CA CYS A 45 15.74 39.82 -1.67
C CYS A 45 14.72 40.69 -0.89
N SER A 46 13.43 40.51 -1.20
CA SER A 46 12.32 41.42 -0.89
C SER A 46 11.02 40.62 -0.72
N THR A 47 11.10 39.40 -0.20
CA THR A 47 10.00 38.82 0.57
C THR A 47 10.56 38.42 1.92
N ALA A 48 10.72 39.46 2.74
CA ALA A 48 10.90 39.34 4.18
C ALA A 48 9.71 38.53 4.74
N GLU A 49 9.95 37.26 5.03
CA GLU A 49 9.25 36.50 6.08
C GLU A 49 9.86 35.11 6.38
N SER A 50 10.90 34.64 5.66
CA SER A 50 11.58 33.35 5.98
C SER A 50 13.11 33.38 6.13
N ALA A 51 13.80 34.48 5.83
CA ALA A 51 15.25 34.56 5.97
C ALA A 51 15.65 34.89 7.42
N ASN A 52 15.72 33.87 8.27
CA ASN A 52 16.07 34.07 9.68
C ASN A 52 17.57 33.98 9.99
N ASN A 53 18.47 33.92 8.99
CA ASN A 53 19.92 33.89 9.23
C ASN A 53 20.71 34.72 8.20
N GLN A 54 21.44 35.75 8.66
CA GLN A 54 22.39 36.54 7.85
C GLN A 54 23.36 35.66 7.04
N SER A 55 23.73 34.49 7.58
CA SER A 55 24.61 33.50 6.94
C SER A 55 24.04 32.91 5.64
N GLU A 56 22.72 32.74 5.54
CA GLU A 56 22.08 32.18 4.33
C GLU A 56 22.07 33.21 3.20
N CYS A 57 21.82 34.48 3.53
CA CYS A 57 21.90 35.60 2.59
C CYS A 57 23.31 35.77 2.00
N ASP A 58 24.35 35.59 2.82
CA ASP A 58 25.73 35.72 2.34
C ASP A 58 26.14 34.52 1.47
N GLN A 59 25.70 33.30 1.80
CA GLN A 59 25.88 32.12 0.95
C GLN A 59 25.14 32.23 -0.38
N LEU A 60 23.94 32.81 -0.42
CA LEU A 60 23.18 33.03 -1.66
C LEU A 60 23.85 34.05 -2.58
N LYS A 61 24.46 35.10 -2.03
CA LYS A 61 25.26 36.06 -2.82
C LYS A 61 26.49 35.40 -3.43
N GLU A 62 27.20 34.58 -2.66
CA GLU A 62 28.33 33.80 -3.17
C GLU A 62 27.89 32.86 -4.30
N LEU A 63 26.80 32.13 -4.09
CA LEU A 63 26.22 31.25 -5.10
C LEU A 63 25.84 32.02 -6.38
N HIS A 64 25.23 33.21 -6.23
CA HIS A 64 24.89 34.07 -7.36
C HIS A 64 26.13 34.49 -8.15
N SER A 65 27.23 34.83 -7.47
CA SER A 65 28.49 35.18 -8.14
C SER A 65 29.06 34.01 -8.95
N VAL A 66 28.97 32.78 -8.43
CA VAL A 66 29.42 31.57 -9.14
C VAL A 66 28.47 31.22 -10.29
N PHE A 67 27.17 31.44 -10.12
CA PHE A 67 26.16 31.23 -11.16
C PHE A 67 26.37 32.16 -12.36
N GLN A 68 26.64 33.44 -12.12
CA GLN A 68 26.98 34.42 -13.17
C GLN A 68 28.20 33.96 -14.00
N LEU A 69 29.17 33.31 -13.37
CA LEU A 69 30.38 32.83 -14.03
C LEU A 69 30.17 31.47 -14.73
N ARG A 70 29.38 30.57 -14.15
CA ARG A 70 29.26 29.17 -14.60
C ARG A 70 27.82 28.63 -14.45
N PRO A 71 26.86 29.12 -15.24
CA PRO A 71 25.45 28.80 -15.05
C PRO A 71 25.15 27.31 -15.28
N ALA A 72 25.73 26.68 -16.30
CA ALA A 72 25.51 25.25 -16.58
C ALA A 72 26.04 24.34 -15.46
N PHE A 73 27.18 24.69 -14.86
CA PHE A 73 27.77 23.93 -13.76
C PHE A 73 26.91 23.97 -12.50
N VAL A 74 26.45 25.17 -12.10
CA VAL A 74 25.62 25.33 -10.91
C VAL A 74 24.25 24.66 -11.10
N LYS A 75 23.64 24.80 -12.29
CA LYS A 75 22.40 24.07 -12.63
C LYS A 75 22.57 22.56 -12.51
N GLY A 76 23.64 21.99 -13.06
CA GLY A 76 23.93 20.56 -12.94
C GLY A 76 24.12 20.11 -11.49
N CYS A 77 24.82 20.91 -10.67
CA CYS A 77 25.00 20.58 -9.25
C CYS A 77 23.70 20.65 -8.44
N LEU A 78 22.85 21.66 -8.66
CA LEU A 78 21.56 21.69 -7.99
C LEU A 78 20.65 20.56 -8.43
N HIS A 79 20.66 20.19 -9.71
CA HIS A 79 19.90 19.04 -10.19
C HIS A 79 20.28 17.76 -9.43
N CYS A 80 21.57 17.42 -9.40
CA CYS A 80 22.07 16.25 -8.67
C CYS A 80 21.70 16.32 -7.18
N MET A 81 21.82 17.50 -6.57
CA MET A 81 21.44 17.70 -5.17
C MET A 81 19.95 17.46 -4.94
N THR A 82 19.12 17.86 -5.88
CA THR A 82 17.66 17.71 -5.82
C THR A 82 17.28 16.23 -5.91
N GLU A 83 17.88 15.49 -6.84
CA GLU A 83 17.64 14.04 -6.99
C GLU A 83 18.06 13.26 -5.75
N ILE A 84 19.24 13.55 -5.19
CA ILE A 84 19.71 12.91 -3.95
C ILE A 84 18.76 13.27 -2.79
N ALA A 85 18.31 14.52 -2.72
CA ALA A 85 17.36 14.94 -1.70
C ALA A 85 16.02 14.20 -1.84
N PHE A 86 15.54 13.96 -3.06
CA PHE A 86 14.38 13.13 -3.33
C PHE A 86 14.57 11.68 -2.91
N ASP A 87 15.69 11.07 -3.31
CA ASP A 87 16.01 9.67 -3.05
C ASP A 87 16.15 9.39 -1.54
N ARG A 88 16.79 10.32 -0.82
CA ARG A 88 17.06 10.20 0.62
C ARG A 88 15.96 10.76 1.51
N GLY A 89 15.05 11.57 0.97
CA GLY A 89 13.99 12.22 1.73
C GLY A 89 14.47 13.41 2.56
N HIS A 90 15.50 14.13 2.10
CA HIS A 90 16.06 15.30 2.79
C HIS A 90 15.21 16.55 2.54
N ILE A 91 14.10 16.65 3.27
CA ILE A 91 13.11 17.74 3.11
C ILE A 91 13.73 19.12 3.30
N HIS A 92 14.68 19.29 4.23
CA HIS A 92 15.33 20.59 4.47
C HIS A 92 16.15 21.09 3.27
N ILE A 93 16.72 20.18 2.47
CA ILE A 93 17.40 20.55 1.21
C ILE A 93 16.37 21.00 0.19
N LEU A 94 15.23 20.31 0.11
CA LEU A 94 14.15 20.68 -0.82
C LEU A 94 13.48 22.00 -0.46
N ASP A 95 13.29 22.27 0.84
CA ASP A 95 12.78 23.56 1.32
C ASP A 95 13.72 24.71 0.93
N TRP A 96 15.04 24.50 0.98
CA TRP A 96 16.02 25.46 0.48
C TRP A 96 15.98 25.59 -1.04
N LEU A 97 15.85 24.48 -1.78
CA LEU A 97 15.78 24.49 -3.25
C LEU A 97 14.51 25.14 -3.79
N ARG A 98 13.44 25.18 -2.99
CA ARG A 98 12.15 25.80 -3.35
C ARG A 98 12.29 27.27 -3.77
N GLN A 99 13.28 28.00 -3.25
CA GLN A 99 13.51 29.39 -3.62
C GLN A 99 13.92 29.60 -5.09
N PHE A 100 14.21 28.52 -5.83
CA PHE A 100 14.63 28.55 -7.23
C PHE A 100 13.55 28.04 -8.20
N ASP A 101 12.28 28.04 -7.79
CA ASP A 101 11.13 27.53 -8.56
C ASP A 101 11.37 26.14 -9.17
N MET A 102 11.04 25.10 -8.39
CA MET A 102 11.19 23.73 -8.86
C MET A 102 9.93 23.25 -9.60
N LYS A 103 10.13 22.68 -10.78
CA LYS A 103 9.09 21.99 -11.55
C LYS A 103 9.45 20.53 -11.71
N LEU A 104 8.56 19.63 -11.31
CA LEU A 104 8.70 18.20 -11.62
C LEU A 104 8.34 17.98 -13.10
N LEU A 105 9.26 17.37 -13.84
CA LEU A 105 9.02 16.92 -15.23
C LEU A 105 8.41 15.52 -15.28
N SER A 106 8.46 14.79 -14.17
CA SER A 106 8.00 13.42 -14.04
C SER A 106 7.45 13.19 -12.63
N THR A 107 6.51 12.25 -12.50
CA THR A 107 5.98 11.74 -11.23
C THR A 107 6.90 10.71 -10.57
N ALA A 108 8.02 10.34 -11.21
CA ALA A 108 8.96 9.36 -10.67
C ALA A 108 9.40 9.63 -9.22
N PRO A 109 9.73 10.88 -8.80
CA PRO A 109 10.09 11.17 -7.41
C PRO A 109 8.96 10.90 -6.42
N ILE A 110 7.71 11.20 -6.81
CA ILE A 110 6.51 10.96 -6.00
C ILE A 110 6.28 9.45 -5.84
N ARG A 111 6.34 8.71 -6.94
CA ARG A 111 6.17 7.25 -6.96
C ARG A 111 7.24 6.56 -6.10
N GLN A 112 8.48 7.04 -6.18
CA GLN A 112 9.58 6.52 -5.39
C GLN A 112 9.38 6.80 -3.89
N ALA A 113 8.93 8.00 -3.53
CA ALA A 113 8.59 8.32 -2.15
C ALA A 113 7.48 7.41 -1.61
N ALA A 114 6.43 7.17 -2.41
CA ALA A 114 5.33 6.29 -2.05
C ALA A 114 5.78 4.83 -1.90
N SER A 115 6.58 4.29 -2.83
CA SER A 115 7.06 2.90 -2.77
C SER A 115 8.07 2.65 -1.65
N LYS A 116 8.85 3.67 -1.27
CA LYS A 116 9.74 3.60 -0.09
C LYS A 116 9.00 3.75 1.25
N GLY A 117 7.76 4.22 1.23
CA GLY A 117 7.00 4.49 2.45
C GLY A 117 7.37 5.82 3.13
N ASN A 118 8.00 6.75 2.41
CA ASN A 118 8.39 8.03 2.96
C ASN A 118 7.19 8.99 3.03
N LEU A 119 6.36 8.82 4.04
CA LEU A 119 5.14 9.62 4.24
C LEU A 119 5.42 11.13 4.32
N ASN A 120 6.52 11.53 4.96
CA ASN A 120 6.87 12.95 5.08
C ASN A 120 7.11 13.57 3.71
N MET A 121 7.73 12.83 2.80
CA MET A 121 7.97 13.27 1.44
C MET A 121 6.69 13.36 0.61
N VAL A 122 5.81 12.37 0.74
CA VAL A 122 4.49 12.39 0.07
C VAL A 122 3.67 13.61 0.54
N LYS A 123 3.68 13.89 1.85
CA LYS A 123 3.06 15.10 2.41
C LYS A 123 3.71 16.37 1.87
N TRP A 124 5.04 16.41 1.76
CA TRP A 124 5.75 17.55 1.21
C TRP A 124 5.35 17.80 -0.24
N PHE A 125 5.27 16.76 -1.08
CA PHE A 125 4.78 16.90 -2.45
C PHE A 125 3.36 17.47 -2.51
N HIS A 126 2.46 16.94 -1.70
CA HIS A 126 1.08 17.39 -1.64
C HIS A 126 0.95 18.86 -1.19
N GLN A 127 1.67 19.25 -0.14
CA GLN A 127 1.65 20.62 0.41
C GLN A 127 2.22 21.66 -0.57
N ASN A 128 3.14 21.26 -1.41
CA ASN A 128 3.73 22.11 -2.45
C ASN A 128 2.99 22.02 -3.79
N TYR A 129 1.74 21.53 -3.79
CA TYR A 129 0.86 21.45 -4.96
C TYR A 129 1.45 20.67 -6.15
N PHE A 130 2.38 19.74 -5.89
CA PHE A 130 2.81 18.80 -6.91
C PHE A 130 1.66 17.83 -7.18
N GLU A 131 1.28 17.70 -8.45
CA GLU A 131 0.17 16.85 -8.86
C GLU A 131 0.43 15.39 -8.51
N LEU A 132 -0.37 14.84 -7.60
CA LEU A 132 -0.40 13.43 -7.27
C LEU A 132 -1.37 12.65 -8.20
N CYS A 133 -1.71 13.16 -9.39
CA CYS A 133 -2.85 12.76 -10.24
C CYS A 133 -2.87 11.30 -10.75
N GLU A 134 -1.96 10.45 -10.29
CA GLU A 134 -1.85 9.06 -10.70
C GLU A 134 -2.80 8.16 -9.91
N ARG A 135 -3.79 7.60 -10.62
CA ARG A 135 -4.77 6.65 -10.05
C ARG A 135 -4.11 5.40 -9.46
N ASP A 136 -2.93 5.01 -9.94
CA ASP A 136 -2.20 3.83 -9.51
C ASP A 136 -1.23 4.09 -8.34
N LEU A 137 -1.12 5.33 -7.83
CA LEU A 137 -0.24 5.65 -6.71
C LEU A 137 -0.62 4.89 -5.43
N LEU A 138 -1.93 4.76 -5.17
CA LEU A 138 -2.44 3.93 -4.07
C LEU A 138 -2.05 2.46 -4.25
N GLN A 139 -2.21 1.93 -5.47
CA GLN A 139 -1.84 0.55 -5.80
C GLN A 139 -0.34 0.31 -5.60
N LEU A 140 0.51 1.27 -5.96
CA LEU A 140 1.95 1.20 -5.75
C LEU A 140 2.31 1.16 -4.26
N ALA A 141 1.68 2.02 -3.44
CA ALA A 141 1.89 2.03 -2.00
C ALA A 141 1.47 0.70 -1.36
N VAL A 142 0.33 0.15 -1.80
CA VAL A 142 -0.19 -1.15 -1.34
C VAL A 142 0.74 -2.31 -1.74
N ARG A 143 1.14 -2.41 -3.01
CA ARG A 143 2.11 -3.42 -3.49
C ARG A 143 3.48 -3.33 -2.81
N SER A 144 3.81 -2.15 -2.29
CA SER A 144 5.04 -1.92 -1.55
C SER A 144 4.88 -2.14 -0.03
N GLY A 145 3.69 -2.54 0.44
CA GLY A 145 3.39 -2.81 1.84
C GLY A 145 3.38 -1.57 2.74
N ARG A 146 3.23 -0.36 2.17
CA ARG A 146 3.42 0.92 2.87
C ARG A 146 2.14 1.45 3.50
N MET A 147 1.77 0.86 4.64
CA MET A 147 0.55 1.18 5.38
C MET A 147 0.32 2.69 5.62
N ASP A 148 1.35 3.40 6.08
CA ASP A 148 1.22 4.82 6.42
C ASP A 148 0.93 5.71 5.21
N VAL A 149 1.55 5.39 4.06
CA VAL A 149 1.30 6.09 2.80
C VAL A 149 -0.07 5.73 2.25
N THR A 150 -0.45 4.43 2.28
CA THR A 150 -1.77 3.97 1.82
C THR A 150 -2.90 4.65 2.59
N ARG A 151 -2.80 4.73 3.93
CA ARG A 151 -3.80 5.41 4.76
C ARG A 151 -3.90 6.88 4.39
N TRP A 152 -2.76 7.56 4.29
CA TRP A 152 -2.73 8.98 3.97
C TRP A 152 -3.33 9.25 2.59
N LEU A 153 -3.00 8.45 1.57
CA LEU A 153 -3.60 8.58 0.23
C LEU A 153 -5.12 8.39 0.28
N SER A 154 -5.63 7.38 1.00
CA SER A 154 -7.08 7.18 1.12
C SER A 154 -7.80 8.35 1.78
N GLU A 155 -7.21 8.96 2.80
CA GLU A 155 -7.74 10.17 3.46
C GLU A 155 -7.78 11.39 2.51
N HIS A 156 -6.96 11.40 1.46
CA HIS A 156 -6.85 12.50 0.49
C HIS A 156 -7.56 12.19 -0.85
N GLY A 157 -8.55 11.28 -0.83
CA GLY A 157 -9.46 11.05 -1.95
C GLY A 157 -9.07 9.94 -2.92
N TYR A 158 -8.07 9.12 -2.58
CA TYR A 158 -7.75 7.92 -3.37
C TYR A 158 -8.65 6.78 -2.92
N GLU A 159 -9.64 6.46 -3.75
CA GLU A 159 -10.64 5.45 -3.43
C GLU A 159 -10.07 4.02 -3.47
N ILE A 160 -10.41 3.22 -2.46
CA ILE A 160 -10.16 1.78 -2.44
C ILE A 160 -11.37 1.12 -3.10
N ASN A 161 -11.31 0.95 -4.43
CA ASN A 161 -12.46 0.47 -5.21
C ASN A 161 -12.31 -0.95 -5.74
N THR A 162 -11.14 -1.57 -5.58
CA THR A 162 -10.82 -2.86 -6.22
C THR A 162 -10.26 -3.87 -5.21
N LEU A 163 -10.79 -5.09 -5.21
CA LEU A 163 -10.29 -6.22 -4.40
C LEU A 163 -8.89 -6.68 -4.82
N GLU A 164 -8.43 -6.34 -6.02
CA GLU A 164 -7.04 -6.52 -6.47
C GLU A 164 -6.04 -5.88 -5.51
N LEU A 165 -6.40 -4.78 -4.82
CA LEU A 165 -5.54 -4.18 -3.80
C LEU A 165 -5.38 -5.09 -2.58
N VAL A 166 -6.43 -5.80 -2.19
CA VAL A 166 -6.39 -6.77 -1.08
C VAL A 166 -5.47 -7.92 -1.45
N ILE A 167 -5.60 -8.47 -2.65
CA ILE A 167 -4.73 -9.56 -3.15
C ILE A 167 -3.27 -9.08 -3.21
N ALA A 168 -3.02 -7.88 -3.74
CA ALA A 168 -1.68 -7.30 -3.77
C ALA A 168 -1.08 -7.10 -2.38
N ALA A 169 -1.90 -6.73 -1.38
CA ALA A 169 -1.43 -6.57 0.00
C ALA A 169 -1.03 -7.92 0.64
N VAL A 170 -1.69 -9.02 0.27
CA VAL A 170 -1.34 -10.37 0.77
C VAL A 170 0.08 -10.76 0.38
N GLU A 171 0.53 -10.36 -0.81
CA GLU A 171 1.91 -10.62 -1.28
C GLU A 171 2.98 -9.88 -0.46
N THR A 172 2.59 -8.85 0.30
CA THR A 172 3.51 -8.02 1.11
C THR A 172 3.68 -8.51 2.55
N ASP A 173 2.98 -9.58 2.94
CA ASP A 173 2.99 -10.16 4.30
C ASP A 173 2.60 -9.15 5.40
N ASN A 174 1.84 -8.12 5.04
CA ASN A 174 1.41 -7.08 5.96
C ASN A 174 -0.06 -7.28 6.36
N VAL A 175 -0.28 -8.09 7.39
CA VAL A 175 -1.62 -8.41 7.90
C VAL A 175 -2.41 -7.16 8.27
N THR A 176 -1.74 -6.15 8.83
CA THR A 176 -2.41 -4.90 9.23
C THR A 176 -2.94 -4.11 8.04
N LEU A 177 -2.20 -4.13 6.92
CA LEU A 177 -2.61 -3.50 5.67
C LEU A 177 -3.79 -4.25 5.03
N VAL A 178 -3.71 -5.58 4.96
CA VAL A 178 -4.80 -6.42 4.43
C VAL A 178 -6.09 -6.18 5.21
N ARG A 179 -6.03 -6.24 6.54
CA ARG A 179 -7.20 -5.98 7.39
C ARG A 179 -7.78 -4.58 7.14
N TRP A 180 -6.93 -3.57 7.11
CA TRP A 180 -7.37 -2.19 6.91
C TRP A 180 -8.01 -1.98 5.53
N LEU A 181 -7.49 -2.63 4.47
CA LEU A 181 -8.09 -2.58 3.13
C LEU A 181 -9.46 -3.26 3.08
N ILE A 182 -9.66 -4.35 3.81
CA ILE A 182 -10.97 -5.04 3.89
C ILE A 182 -11.99 -4.18 4.65
N GLU A 183 -11.56 -3.46 5.69
CA GLU A 183 -12.44 -2.57 6.47
C GLU A 183 -12.84 -1.28 5.73
N ASN A 184 -11.97 -0.78 4.84
CA ASN A 184 -12.18 0.50 4.14
C ASN A 184 -12.46 0.35 2.64
N GLY A 185 -12.48 -0.88 2.13
CA GLY A 185 -12.66 -1.21 0.71
C GLY A 185 -14.06 -1.75 0.39
N PRO A 186 -14.23 -2.30 -0.83
CA PRO A 186 -15.49 -2.95 -1.22
C PRO A 186 -15.71 -4.26 -0.45
N ALA A 187 -16.96 -4.73 -0.45
CA ALA A 187 -17.32 -6.01 0.18
C ALA A 187 -16.49 -7.16 -0.43
N LEU A 188 -16.03 -8.06 0.44
CA LEU A 188 -15.17 -9.17 0.06
C LEU A 188 -15.98 -10.24 -0.70
N ASP A 189 -15.56 -10.57 -1.92
CA ASP A 189 -16.16 -11.63 -2.71
C ASP A 189 -15.64 -13.02 -2.28
N VAL A 190 -16.36 -14.07 -2.71
CA VAL A 190 -16.03 -15.46 -2.35
C VAL A 190 -14.65 -15.87 -2.89
N SER A 191 -14.29 -15.43 -4.11
CA SER A 191 -13.00 -15.74 -4.73
C SER A 191 -11.82 -15.17 -3.94
N THR A 192 -11.87 -13.89 -3.58
CA THR A 192 -10.78 -13.26 -2.81
C THR A 192 -10.74 -13.82 -1.40
N ALA A 193 -11.89 -14.12 -0.79
CA ALA A 193 -11.97 -14.77 0.50
C ALA A 193 -11.31 -16.16 0.51
N ALA A 194 -11.56 -16.99 -0.51
CA ALA A 194 -10.93 -18.30 -0.65
C ALA A 194 -9.40 -18.20 -0.78
N ILE A 195 -8.89 -17.18 -1.48
CA ILE A 195 -7.45 -16.89 -1.57
C ILE A 195 -6.88 -16.52 -0.20
N LEU A 196 -7.54 -15.61 0.53
CA LEU A 196 -7.12 -15.17 1.86
C LEU A 196 -7.08 -16.34 2.85
N ALA A 197 -8.09 -17.20 2.81
CA ALA A 197 -8.23 -18.37 3.69
C ALA A 197 -7.17 -19.47 3.49
N ARG A 198 -6.25 -19.31 2.53
CA ARG A 198 -5.06 -20.18 2.42
C ARG A 198 -4.04 -19.91 3.51
N ASN A 199 -4.03 -18.70 4.06
CA ASN A 199 -3.18 -18.33 5.18
C ASN A 199 -4.04 -18.15 6.44
N GLU A 200 -3.66 -18.82 7.52
CA GLU A 200 -4.42 -18.79 8.77
C GLU A 200 -4.54 -17.37 9.36
N GLU A 201 -3.56 -16.51 9.10
CA GLU A 201 -3.52 -15.11 9.54
C GLU A 201 -4.68 -14.27 9.00
N TYR A 202 -5.26 -14.67 7.86
CA TYR A 202 -6.40 -13.98 7.25
C TYR A 202 -7.73 -14.68 7.51
N MET A 203 -7.79 -15.74 8.32
CA MET A 203 -9.06 -16.43 8.62
C MET A 203 -10.10 -15.50 9.25
N GLU A 204 -9.65 -14.50 10.02
CA GLU A 204 -10.57 -13.51 10.57
C GLU A 204 -11.27 -12.70 9.47
N ALA A 205 -10.63 -12.49 8.31
CA ALA A 205 -11.21 -11.77 7.17
C ALA A 205 -12.55 -12.37 6.69
N MET A 206 -12.82 -13.64 7.00
CA MET A 206 -14.07 -14.31 6.64
C MET A 206 -15.29 -13.71 7.35
N TRP A 207 -15.10 -12.92 8.42
CA TRP A 207 -16.18 -12.15 9.05
C TRP A 207 -16.77 -11.08 8.11
N TRP A 208 -16.00 -10.59 7.14
CA TRP A 208 -16.41 -9.54 6.22
C TRP A 208 -17.05 -10.06 4.93
N VAL A 209 -17.18 -11.39 4.77
CA VAL A 209 -17.81 -12.02 3.61
C VAL A 209 -19.33 -12.10 3.80
N PRO A 210 -20.15 -11.55 2.88
CA PRO A 210 -21.61 -11.67 2.93
C PRO A 210 -22.09 -13.09 2.56
N GLU A 211 -21.58 -13.65 1.46
CA GLU A 211 -22.03 -14.93 0.88
C GLU A 211 -21.38 -16.15 1.54
N ARG A 212 -21.51 -16.27 2.87
CA ARG A 212 -20.82 -17.32 3.66
C ARG A 212 -21.19 -18.75 3.27
N VAL A 213 -22.43 -18.98 2.83
CA VAL A 213 -22.85 -20.31 2.34
C VAL A 213 -22.04 -20.69 1.11
N GLN A 214 -21.89 -19.77 0.15
CA GLN A 214 -21.11 -20.02 -1.06
C GLN A 214 -19.63 -20.25 -0.74
N LEU A 215 -19.10 -19.56 0.26
CA LEU A 215 -17.73 -19.78 0.74
C LEU A 215 -17.54 -21.17 1.37
N VAL A 216 -18.55 -21.71 2.08
CA VAL A 216 -18.52 -23.11 2.57
C VAL A 216 -18.48 -24.10 1.41
N LEU A 217 -19.30 -23.88 0.38
CA LEU A 217 -19.30 -24.74 -0.82
C LEU A 217 -17.95 -24.72 -1.55
N GLU A 218 -17.34 -23.55 -1.68
CA GLU A 218 -16.01 -23.37 -2.25
C GLU A 218 -14.94 -24.08 -1.41
N ALA A 219 -14.98 -23.94 -0.08
CA ALA A 219 -14.06 -24.61 0.84
C ALA A 219 -14.13 -26.14 0.73
N MET A 220 -15.33 -26.70 0.54
CA MET A 220 -15.50 -28.15 0.32
C MET A 220 -14.92 -28.61 -1.01
N ARG A 221 -15.05 -27.81 -2.08
CA ARG A 221 -14.49 -28.10 -3.39
C ARG A 221 -12.96 -28.08 -3.39
N ASP A 222 -12.38 -27.12 -2.68
CA ASP A 222 -10.93 -26.92 -2.58
C ASP A 222 -10.28 -27.80 -1.50
N GLU A 223 -11.08 -28.63 -0.81
CA GLU A 223 -10.67 -29.45 0.34
C GLU A 223 -9.98 -28.67 1.47
N ASN A 224 -10.36 -27.40 1.66
CA ASN A 224 -9.80 -26.54 2.69
C ASN A 224 -10.46 -26.82 4.06
N HIS A 225 -9.93 -27.83 4.75
CA HIS A 225 -10.37 -28.27 6.07
C HIS A 225 -10.35 -27.12 7.11
N ASN A 226 -9.33 -26.28 7.10
CA ASN A 226 -9.20 -25.20 8.09
C ASN A 226 -10.29 -24.14 7.91
N LEU A 227 -10.55 -23.73 6.67
CA LEU A 227 -11.63 -22.78 6.36
C LEU A 227 -13.00 -23.39 6.68
N LEU A 228 -13.21 -24.66 6.33
CA LEU A 228 -14.47 -25.36 6.55
C LEU A 228 -14.78 -25.49 8.05
N TRP A 229 -13.79 -25.91 8.85
CA TRP A 229 -13.89 -25.95 10.30
C TRP A 229 -14.22 -24.56 10.85
N TRP A 230 -13.48 -23.53 10.43
CA TRP A 230 -13.66 -22.17 10.92
C TRP A 230 -15.08 -21.66 10.63
N LEU A 231 -15.58 -21.87 9.40
CA LEU A 231 -16.92 -21.43 9.01
C LEU A 231 -18.00 -22.15 9.79
N LEU A 232 -17.95 -23.48 9.86
CA LEU A 232 -19.00 -24.27 10.51
C LEU A 232 -19.04 -24.04 12.03
N MET A 233 -17.88 -23.85 12.67
CA MET A 233 -17.81 -23.70 14.13
C MET A 233 -18.03 -22.25 14.59
N ARG A 234 -17.69 -21.25 13.76
CA ARG A 234 -17.77 -19.84 14.17
C ARG A 234 -18.94 -19.07 13.56
N THR A 235 -19.54 -19.57 12.47
CA THR A 235 -20.65 -18.87 11.81
C THR A 235 -21.98 -19.56 12.10
N ARG A 236 -22.97 -18.77 12.52
CA ARG A 236 -24.31 -19.29 12.83
C ARG A 236 -25.21 -19.21 11.60
N PHE A 237 -25.37 -20.32 10.89
CA PHE A 237 -26.34 -20.46 9.81
C PHE A 237 -27.74 -20.65 10.40
N LYS A 238 -28.60 -19.63 10.33
CA LYS A 238 -29.98 -19.69 10.86
C LYS A 238 -31.01 -20.10 9.82
N GLU A 239 -30.69 -19.90 8.54
CA GLU A 239 -31.64 -20.13 7.46
C GLU A 239 -31.66 -21.60 7.04
N LYS A 240 -32.86 -22.18 6.96
CA LYS A 240 -33.05 -23.58 6.54
C LYS A 240 -32.51 -23.83 5.13
N ILE A 241 -32.53 -22.83 4.25
CA ILE A 241 -31.99 -22.92 2.89
C ILE A 241 -30.47 -23.12 2.94
N SER A 242 -29.77 -22.42 3.84
CA SER A 242 -28.33 -22.62 4.06
C SER A 242 -28.03 -24.03 4.53
N HIS A 243 -28.83 -24.58 5.44
CA HIS A 243 -28.65 -25.96 5.93
C HIS A 243 -28.79 -26.97 4.80
N ILE A 244 -29.85 -26.85 3.98
CA ILE A 244 -30.10 -27.77 2.85
C ILE A 244 -28.98 -27.68 1.81
N ALA A 245 -28.50 -26.48 1.50
CA ALA A 245 -27.43 -26.29 0.52
C ALA A 245 -26.11 -26.93 0.98
N ILE A 246 -25.74 -26.71 2.25
CA ILE A 246 -24.51 -27.27 2.81
C ILE A 246 -24.64 -28.79 2.98
N SER A 247 -25.75 -29.30 3.50
CA SER A 247 -25.95 -30.76 3.67
C SER A 247 -25.93 -31.49 2.34
N GLY A 248 -26.60 -30.93 1.31
CA GLY A 248 -26.58 -31.51 -0.04
C GLY A 248 -25.16 -31.57 -0.62
N ALA A 249 -24.35 -30.53 -0.39
CA ALA A 249 -22.97 -30.54 -0.83
C ALA A 249 -22.06 -31.50 -0.04
N ILE A 250 -22.35 -31.74 1.25
CA ILE A 250 -21.68 -32.78 2.06
C ILE A 250 -22.01 -34.18 1.51
N ASP A 251 -23.27 -34.41 1.11
CA ASP A 251 -23.69 -35.68 0.50
C ASP A 251 -22.95 -35.95 -0.82
N GLU A 252 -22.70 -34.90 -1.62
CA GLU A 252 -21.94 -34.98 -2.88
C GLU A 252 -20.42 -35.02 -2.70
N ALA A 253 -19.90 -34.70 -1.51
CA ALA A 253 -18.46 -34.66 -1.24
C ALA A 253 -17.80 -36.05 -1.32
N ASN A 254 -16.46 -36.08 -1.41
CA ASN A 254 -15.72 -37.33 -1.39
C ASN A 254 -15.75 -37.99 0.01
N ALA A 255 -15.39 -39.28 0.07
CA ALA A 255 -15.42 -40.03 1.33
C ALA A 255 -14.46 -39.45 2.38
N SER A 256 -13.28 -38.97 1.96
CA SER A 256 -12.28 -38.37 2.84
C SER A 256 -12.79 -37.12 3.54
N MET A 257 -13.48 -36.23 2.82
CA MET A 257 -14.06 -35.00 3.36
C MET A 257 -15.19 -35.31 4.34
N ARG A 258 -16.06 -36.29 4.02
CA ARG A 258 -17.13 -36.71 4.93
C ARG A 258 -16.59 -37.31 6.22
N GLU A 259 -15.56 -38.17 6.14
CA GLU A 259 -14.89 -38.73 7.32
C GLU A 259 -14.28 -37.60 8.17
N TRP A 260 -13.56 -36.67 7.53
CA TRP A 260 -12.98 -35.53 8.23
C TRP A 260 -14.05 -34.66 8.93
N LEU A 261 -15.18 -34.37 8.26
CA LEU A 261 -16.28 -33.60 8.84
C LEU A 261 -16.90 -34.28 10.07
N VAL A 262 -17.07 -35.60 10.03
CA VAL A 262 -17.60 -36.38 11.17
C VAL A 262 -16.62 -36.36 12.34
N ASP A 263 -15.31 -36.41 12.06
CA ASP A 263 -14.27 -36.48 13.09
C ASP A 263 -13.93 -35.11 13.72
N ASN A 264 -14.22 -33.99 13.06
CA ASN A 264 -13.74 -32.66 13.46
C ASN A 264 -14.85 -31.65 13.83
N ILE A 265 -16.13 -31.98 13.59
CA ILE A 265 -17.27 -31.15 14.01
C ILE A 265 -17.82 -31.68 15.33
N ASP A 266 -17.52 -30.97 16.42
CA ASP A 266 -17.97 -31.33 17.77
C ASP A 266 -19.25 -30.57 18.22
N ASP A 267 -19.84 -29.75 17.35
CA ASP A 267 -21.05 -28.98 17.67
C ASP A 267 -22.32 -29.78 17.33
N ASP A 268 -23.09 -30.12 18.37
CA ASP A 268 -24.34 -30.87 18.31
C ASP A 268 -25.42 -30.24 17.40
N GLU A 269 -25.47 -28.91 17.32
CA GLU A 269 -26.43 -28.21 16.47
C GLU A 269 -25.99 -28.28 15.01
N VAL A 270 -24.71 -28.04 14.74
CA VAL A 270 -24.10 -28.16 13.40
C VAL A 270 -24.24 -29.59 12.86
N CYS A 271 -23.89 -30.59 13.66
CA CYS A 271 -23.99 -32.00 13.29
C CYS A 271 -25.41 -32.43 12.88
N ARG A 272 -26.46 -31.92 13.55
CA ARG A 272 -27.84 -32.32 13.27
C ARG A 272 -28.33 -31.94 11.88
N TRP A 273 -27.93 -30.78 11.38
CA TRP A 273 -28.35 -30.31 10.06
C TRP A 273 -27.32 -30.60 8.97
N CYS A 274 -26.03 -30.74 9.30
CA CYS A 274 -25.02 -31.24 8.36
C CYS A 274 -25.25 -32.72 8.01
N PHE A 275 -25.66 -33.54 8.99
CA PHE A 275 -25.94 -34.96 8.81
C PHE A 275 -27.38 -35.29 9.21
N PRO A 276 -28.37 -34.81 8.45
CA PRO A 276 -29.76 -35.14 8.73
C PRO A 276 -29.90 -36.66 8.64
N ARG A 277 -30.20 -37.30 9.77
CA ARG A 277 -30.51 -38.73 9.79
C ARG A 277 -31.67 -38.92 8.81
N ASN A 278 -31.42 -39.61 7.70
CA ASN A 278 -32.48 -40.19 6.90
C ASN A 278 -33.28 -41.10 7.83
N GLY A 279 -34.37 -40.58 8.40
CA GLY A 279 -35.31 -41.39 9.15
C GLY A 279 -35.78 -42.50 8.22
N PRO A 280 -35.83 -43.76 8.67
CA PRO A 280 -36.31 -44.83 7.81
C PRO A 280 -37.74 -44.48 7.40
N ALA A 281 -38.01 -44.54 6.10
CA ALA A 281 -39.37 -44.61 5.60
C ALA A 281 -40.09 -45.69 6.42
N SER A 282 -41.14 -45.30 7.11
CA SER A 282 -42.00 -46.18 7.90
C SER A 282 -42.68 -47.19 6.98
N SER A 283 -42.02 -48.30 6.72
CA SER A 283 -42.62 -49.53 6.18
C SER A 283 -42.61 -50.59 7.26
N ASN A 284 -43.50 -50.43 8.23
CA ASN A 284 -43.99 -51.54 9.05
C ASN A 284 -45.29 -51.16 9.75
N GLU A 285 -46.41 -51.38 9.05
CA GLU A 285 -47.59 -51.95 9.70
C GLU A 285 -47.98 -53.20 8.92
N GLY A 286 -47.38 -54.31 9.34
CA GLY A 286 -47.99 -55.61 9.15
C GLY A 286 -49.23 -55.68 10.02
N SER A 287 -50.41 -55.75 9.41
CA SER A 287 -51.65 -56.19 10.06
C SER A 287 -51.88 -57.65 9.65
N ALA A 288 -51.31 -58.56 10.43
CA ALA A 288 -51.81 -59.93 10.52
C ALA A 288 -52.72 -60.01 11.74
N SER A 289 -54.03 -60.15 11.51
CA SER A 289 -55.02 -60.85 12.33
C SER A 289 -56.37 -60.82 11.60
#